data_AF-A0A6C0L6V2-F1
#
_entry.id   AF-A0A6C0L6V2-F1
#
_cell.length_a   1.000
_cell.length_b   1.000
_cell.length_c   1.000
_cell.angle_alpha   90.00
_cell.angle_beta   90.00
_cell.angle_gamma   90.00
#
_symmetry.space_group_name_H-M   'P 1'
#
loop_
_entity.id
_entity.type
_entity.pdbx_description
1 polymer ?
#
loop_
_entity_poly.entity_id
_entity_poly.type
_entity_poly.pdbx_seq_one_letter_code
_entity_poly.pdbx_strand_id
1 'polypeptide(L)'
;MEMEVNTGDKKNIKFMINDLFDDNNDSDDDSVSKDLDTSWIQEHDRLSTINENYLRETMDSINVYYVYINRNHYIEKIISDKLPLLLSEDKTHSYLSKETLLQIIQSRKIRTSFSKYKLTDVVSYLVDLEPENIQSFSNNESVEQYTPSFFKIRSFMDDIQFNNSIFIFHGINSIYFLFEEVELLNHRHTLKSILKTSTQDTRVSDKTSTKKVRIQEGHVDNTNKIIGHKLKRGTRKHMST
;
A
#
# COMPACT_ATOMS: atom_id res chain seq x y z
N MET A 1 53.44 -58.66 -31.43
CA MET A 1 53.60 -57.79 -30.26
C MET A 1 52.19 -57.52 -29.78
N GLU A 2 51.67 -58.45 -28.96
CA GLU A 2 51.37 -58.24 -27.52
C GLU A 2 50.25 -57.21 -27.32
N MET A 3 49.21 -57.39 -26.52
CA MET A 3 48.58 -58.50 -25.77
C MET A 3 47.21 -57.90 -25.31
N GLU A 4 46.17 -58.75 -25.22
CA GLU A 4 44.93 -58.75 -24.38
C GLU A 4 44.47 -57.45 -23.65
N VAL A 5 43.17 -57.17 -23.48
CA VAL A 5 42.35 -57.71 -22.38
C VAL A 5 40.85 -57.73 -22.71
N ASN A 6 40.25 -58.88 -22.41
CA ASN A 6 38.82 -59.21 -22.35
C ASN A 6 38.20 -58.73 -21.03
N THR A 7 37.08 -58.01 -21.06
CA THR A 7 36.18 -57.78 -19.90
C THR A 7 34.81 -57.37 -20.47
N GLY A 8 33.73 -58.14 -20.38
CA GLY A 8 33.17 -58.75 -19.18
C GLY A 8 31.90 -57.96 -18.79
N ASP A 9 30.75 -58.43 -19.26
CA ASP A 9 29.37 -58.21 -18.80
C ASP A 9 29.00 -56.95 -17.99
N LYS A 10 28.57 -55.89 -18.69
CA LYS A 10 27.89 -54.71 -18.10
C LYS A 10 26.42 -54.96 -17.69
N LYS A 11 25.96 -56.22 -17.66
CA LYS A 11 24.57 -56.59 -17.31
C LYS A 11 24.37 -56.97 -15.85
N ASN A 12 25.44 -57.15 -15.06
CA ASN A 12 25.35 -57.56 -13.65
C ASN A 12 25.41 -56.43 -12.61
N ILE A 13 25.61 -55.17 -13.01
CA ILE A 13 25.63 -54.04 -12.05
C ILE A 13 24.22 -53.50 -11.78
N LYS A 14 23.29 -53.68 -12.73
CA LYS A 14 21.90 -53.22 -12.60
C LYS A 14 21.02 -54.15 -11.75
N PHE A 15 21.50 -55.36 -11.43
CA PHE A 15 20.76 -56.35 -10.65
C PHE A 15 21.18 -56.41 -9.17
N MET A 16 22.28 -55.74 -8.80
CA MET A 16 22.81 -55.76 -7.42
C MET A 16 22.47 -54.50 -6.59
N ILE A 17 21.76 -53.52 -7.15
CA ILE A 17 21.38 -52.29 -6.43
C ILE A 17 19.95 -52.39 -5.86
N ASN A 18 19.13 -53.34 -6.32
CA ASN A 18 17.72 -53.43 -5.91
C ASN A 18 17.45 -54.32 -4.68
N ASP A 19 18.43 -55.06 -4.16
CA ASP A 19 18.21 -56.06 -3.10
C ASP A 19 18.90 -55.73 -1.76
N LEU A 20 19.19 -54.45 -1.48
CA LEU A 20 19.87 -54.06 -0.23
C LEU A 20 19.18 -52.95 0.59
N PHE A 21 17.93 -52.62 0.31
CA PHE A 21 17.15 -51.73 1.18
C PHE A 21 15.71 -52.21 1.32
N ASP A 22 15.52 -53.26 2.11
CA ASP A 22 14.27 -53.47 2.84
C ASP A 22 14.63 -53.79 4.29
N ASP A 23 14.84 -52.72 5.07
CA ASP A 23 14.76 -52.78 6.51
C ASP A 23 13.85 -51.64 6.94
N ASN A 24 12.64 -52.03 7.34
CA ASN A 24 11.70 -51.19 8.04
C ASN A 24 12.37 -50.68 9.32
N ASN A 25 12.73 -49.40 9.32
CA ASN A 25 12.95 -48.68 10.56
C ASN A 25 12.02 -47.46 10.56
N ASP A 26 10.98 -47.60 11.39
CA ASP A 26 10.09 -46.56 11.85
C ASP A 26 10.93 -45.44 12.48
N SER A 27 11.00 -44.31 11.79
CA SER A 27 11.59 -43.08 12.29
C SER A 27 10.88 -41.93 11.60
N ASP A 28 9.84 -41.45 12.27
CA ASP A 28 9.43 -40.05 12.22
C ASP A 28 10.67 -39.16 12.13
N ASP A 29 10.90 -38.52 10.98
CA ASP A 29 11.58 -37.22 10.79
C ASP A 29 12.13 -37.11 9.36
N ASP A 30 11.27 -36.75 8.39
CA ASP A 30 11.76 -36.04 7.19
C ASP A 30 10.60 -35.39 6.40
N SER A 31 10.29 -34.15 6.74
CA SER A 31 9.73 -33.20 5.76
C SER A 31 10.21 -31.78 6.02
N VAL A 32 11.47 -31.63 6.44
CA VAL A 32 12.19 -30.35 6.38
C VAL A 32 12.90 -30.26 5.03
N SER A 33 12.23 -30.60 3.93
CA SER A 33 12.47 -30.00 2.63
C SER A 33 11.95 -28.57 2.69
N LYS A 34 12.65 -27.73 3.48
CA LYS A 34 12.54 -26.28 3.38
C LYS A 34 12.86 -25.93 1.94
N ASP A 35 11.80 -25.56 1.22
CA ASP A 35 11.79 -24.95 -0.11
C ASP A 35 13.09 -24.22 -0.37
N LEU A 36 14.00 -24.90 -1.07
CA LEU A 36 15.16 -24.24 -1.64
C LEU A 36 14.61 -23.24 -2.64
N ASP A 37 15.00 -21.97 -2.49
CA ASP A 37 14.58 -20.93 -3.42
C ASP A 37 15.19 -21.20 -4.80
N THR A 38 14.45 -21.89 -5.65
CA THR A 38 14.82 -22.20 -7.04
C THR A 38 14.32 -21.13 -8.01
N SER A 39 13.83 -19.98 -7.53
CA SER A 39 13.29 -18.93 -8.40
C SER A 39 14.30 -18.45 -9.44
N TRP A 40 15.57 -18.28 -9.04
CA TRP A 40 16.65 -17.90 -9.95
C TRP A 40 16.93 -18.95 -11.05
N ILE A 41 16.84 -20.24 -10.71
CA ILE A 41 17.03 -21.33 -11.67
C ILE A 41 15.90 -21.29 -12.72
N GLN A 42 14.65 -21.11 -12.26
CA GLN A 42 13.49 -20.99 -13.14
C GLN A 42 13.59 -19.75 -14.04
N GLU A 43 14.05 -18.62 -13.51
CA GLU A 43 14.28 -17.41 -14.28
C GLU A 43 15.38 -17.60 -15.33
N HIS A 44 16.47 -18.27 -14.98
CA HIS A 44 17.56 -18.58 -15.91
C HIS A 44 17.13 -19.51 -17.04
N ASP A 45 16.36 -20.56 -16.74
CA ASP A 45 15.83 -21.47 -17.74
C ASP A 45 14.86 -20.75 -18.69
N ARG A 46 14.02 -19.86 -18.16
CA ARG A 46 13.19 -18.96 -18.97
C ARG A 46 14.05 -18.08 -19.86
N LEU A 47 15.05 -17.40 -19.31
CA LEU A 47 15.97 -16.53 -20.05
C LEU A 47 16.71 -17.27 -21.18
N SER A 48 17.06 -18.53 -20.97
CA SER A 48 17.73 -19.35 -21.99
C SER A 48 16.79 -19.76 -23.13
N THR A 49 15.49 -19.87 -22.85
CA THR A 49 14.44 -20.22 -23.82
C THR A 49 13.91 -19.00 -24.61
N ILE A 50 14.27 -17.77 -24.19
CA ILE A 50 13.78 -16.50 -24.72
C ILE A 50 14.02 -16.31 -26.22
N ASN A 51 15.04 -16.93 -26.79
CA ASN A 51 15.43 -16.70 -28.19
C ASN A 51 14.30 -16.94 -29.21
N GLU A 52 13.20 -17.58 -28.80
CA GLU A 52 12.11 -17.92 -29.71
C GLU A 52 10.87 -17.02 -29.60
N ASN A 53 10.54 -16.38 -28.45
CA ASN A 53 9.47 -15.38 -28.31
C ASN A 53 9.38 -14.80 -26.88
N TYR A 54 9.54 -13.49 -26.70
CA TYR A 54 9.19 -12.84 -25.43
C TYR A 54 7.66 -12.75 -25.32
N LEU A 55 7.05 -13.56 -24.45
CA LEU A 55 5.62 -13.42 -24.17
C LEU A 55 5.40 -12.30 -23.15
N ARG A 56 4.37 -11.48 -23.39
CA ARG A 56 3.92 -10.47 -22.42
C ARG A 56 3.04 -11.16 -21.38
N GLU A 57 3.40 -11.00 -20.12
CA GLU A 57 2.69 -11.59 -18.98
C GLU A 57 2.28 -10.52 -17.97
N THR A 58 1.26 -10.84 -17.16
CA THR A 58 0.78 -10.00 -16.07
C THR A 58 1.81 -9.96 -14.94
N MET A 59 1.91 -8.82 -14.26
CA MET A 59 2.81 -8.68 -13.11
C MET A 59 2.10 -9.08 -11.81
N ASP A 60 2.70 -9.98 -11.03
CA ASP A 60 2.15 -10.38 -9.72
C ASP A 60 2.56 -9.44 -8.60
N SER A 61 3.67 -8.73 -8.78
CA SER A 61 4.22 -7.80 -7.80
C SER A 61 5.03 -6.70 -8.46
N ILE A 62 5.18 -5.58 -7.77
CA ILE A 62 5.96 -4.44 -8.25
C ILE A 62 6.89 -3.92 -7.16
N ASN A 63 8.06 -3.44 -7.59
CA ASN A 63 9.01 -2.80 -6.69
C ASN A 63 8.54 -1.40 -6.35
N VAL A 64 8.64 -1.04 -5.07
CA VAL A 64 8.21 0.26 -4.57
C VAL A 64 9.35 0.92 -3.82
N TYR A 65 9.57 2.19 -4.10
CA TYR A 65 10.57 3.02 -3.45
C TYR A 65 9.91 4.22 -2.78
N TYR A 66 10.19 4.39 -1.49
CA TYR A 66 9.78 5.54 -0.70
C TYR A 66 11.00 6.45 -0.54
N VAL A 67 10.99 7.59 -1.19
CA VAL A 67 12.08 8.56 -1.19
C VAL A 67 11.70 9.73 -0.30
N TYR A 68 12.50 9.98 0.72
CA TYR A 68 12.30 11.08 1.66
C TYR A 68 13.33 12.17 1.37
N ILE A 69 12.84 13.37 1.04
CA ILE A 69 13.63 14.53 0.63
C ILE A 69 13.51 15.58 1.74
N ASN A 70 14.64 16.00 2.27
CA ASN A 70 14.69 17.01 3.32
C ASN A 70 14.45 18.44 2.77
N ARG A 71 14.40 19.42 3.67
CA ARG A 71 14.22 20.84 3.30
C ARG A 71 15.33 21.43 2.43
N ASN A 72 16.51 20.82 2.43
CA ASN A 72 17.65 21.25 1.61
C ASN A 72 17.66 20.56 0.24
N HIS A 73 16.58 19.86 -0.12
CA HIS A 73 16.44 19.08 -1.36
C HIS A 73 17.44 17.92 -1.48
N TYR A 74 17.97 17.41 -0.37
CA TYR A 74 18.74 16.18 -0.34
C TYR A 74 17.86 15.00 0.00
N ILE A 75 18.17 13.85 -0.62
CA ILE A 75 17.55 12.57 -0.25
C ILE A 75 18.11 12.16 1.12
N GLU A 76 17.26 12.17 2.14
CA GLU A 76 17.62 11.74 3.49
C GLU A 76 17.54 10.22 3.61
N LYS A 77 16.51 9.62 3.01
CA LYS A 77 16.21 8.19 3.18
C LYS A 77 15.53 7.63 1.94
N ILE A 78 15.93 6.42 1.56
CA ILE A 78 15.22 5.60 0.58
C ILE A 78 14.85 4.29 1.26
N ILE A 79 13.60 3.88 1.15
CA ILE A 79 13.11 2.57 1.60
C ILE A 79 12.61 1.83 0.36
N SER A 80 13.09 0.61 0.16
CA SER A 80 12.60 -0.28 -0.89
C SER A 80 11.69 -1.34 -0.29
N ASP A 81 10.64 -1.69 -1.01
CA ASP A 81 9.65 -2.69 -0.62
C ASP A 81 9.11 -3.38 -1.88
N LYS A 82 8.50 -4.56 -1.72
CA LYS A 82 7.89 -5.31 -2.81
C LYS A 82 6.40 -5.47 -2.53
N LEU A 83 5.59 -4.98 -3.44
CA LEU A 83 4.15 -4.91 -3.26
C LEU A 83 3.42 -5.91 -4.17
N PRO A 84 2.55 -6.78 -3.62
CA PRO A 84 1.73 -7.68 -4.44
C PRO A 84 0.63 -6.89 -5.18
N LEU A 85 0.44 -7.21 -6.45
CA LEU A 85 -0.58 -6.62 -7.30
C LEU A 85 -1.84 -7.50 -7.32
N LEU A 86 -2.98 -6.86 -7.56
CA LEU A 86 -4.25 -7.56 -7.77
C LEU A 86 -4.42 -7.85 -9.26
N LEU A 87 -4.86 -9.05 -9.58
CA LEU A 87 -5.18 -9.43 -10.96
C LEU A 87 -6.62 -9.02 -11.28
N SER A 88 -6.83 -8.43 -12.45
CA SER A 88 -8.17 -8.14 -12.94
C SER A 88 -8.95 -9.43 -13.22
N GLU A 89 -10.29 -9.38 -13.15
CA GLU A 89 -11.16 -10.54 -13.37
C GLU A 89 -10.93 -11.20 -14.74
N ASP A 90 -10.63 -10.37 -15.75
CA ASP A 90 -10.36 -10.80 -17.12
C ASP A 90 -8.94 -11.36 -17.33
N LYS A 91 -8.07 -11.30 -16.31
CA LYS A 91 -6.64 -11.66 -16.36
C LYS A 91 -5.83 -10.93 -17.44
N THR A 92 -6.31 -9.77 -17.88
CA THR A 92 -5.68 -8.98 -18.95
C THR A 92 -4.69 -7.94 -18.44
N HIS A 93 -4.76 -7.59 -17.16
CA HIS A 93 -3.91 -6.60 -16.52
C HIS A 93 -3.91 -6.80 -15.01
N SER A 94 -2.85 -6.29 -14.39
CA SER A 94 -2.75 -6.17 -12.93
C SER A 94 -3.06 -4.74 -12.51
N TYR A 95 -3.49 -4.53 -11.28
CA TYR A 95 -3.75 -3.19 -10.76
C TYR A 95 -3.39 -3.08 -9.29
N LEU A 96 -3.13 -1.85 -8.88
CA LEU A 96 -2.97 -1.44 -7.51
C LEU A 96 -4.14 -0.54 -7.12
N SER A 97 -4.93 -0.97 -6.14
CA SER A 97 -6.10 -0.24 -5.71
C SER A 97 -5.73 1.10 -5.04
N LYS A 98 -6.59 2.09 -5.21
CA LYS A 98 -6.51 3.39 -4.51
C LYS A 98 -6.51 3.24 -3.00
N GLU A 99 -7.22 2.24 -2.47
CA GLU A 99 -7.28 2.00 -1.03
C GLU A 99 -5.92 1.56 -0.50
N THR A 100 -5.28 0.61 -1.19
CA THR A 100 -3.92 0.15 -0.89
C THR A 100 -2.92 1.32 -1.01
N LEU A 101 -3.03 2.14 -2.07
CA LEU A 101 -2.21 3.34 -2.24
C LEU A 101 -2.34 4.31 -1.06
N LEU A 102 -3.57 4.62 -0.65
CA LEU A 102 -3.82 5.52 0.46
C LEU A 102 -3.32 4.95 1.80
N GLN A 103 -3.48 3.64 2.03
CA GLN A 103 -2.96 2.95 3.21
C GLN A 103 -1.43 3.02 3.28
N ILE A 104 -0.74 2.82 2.16
CA ILE A 104 0.72 2.96 2.06
C ILE A 104 1.14 4.38 2.36
N ILE A 105 0.51 5.35 1.70
CA ILE A 105 0.80 6.78 1.91
C ILE A 105 0.57 7.16 3.37
N GLN A 106 -0.43 6.58 4.04
CA GLN A 106 -0.71 6.87 5.44
C GLN A 106 0.28 6.20 6.41
N SER A 107 0.63 4.94 6.17
CA SER A 107 1.57 4.18 7.00
C SER A 107 3.01 4.69 6.89
N ARG A 108 3.40 5.23 5.73
CA ARG A 108 4.75 5.74 5.45
C ARG A 108 4.93 7.23 5.77
N LYS A 109 3.91 7.92 6.29
CA LYS A 109 4.03 9.30 6.77
C LYS A 109 4.89 9.36 8.04
N ILE A 110 6.02 10.03 7.93
CA ILE A 110 6.90 10.29 9.07
C ILE A 110 6.53 11.65 9.68
N ARG A 111 6.37 11.68 11.00
CA ARG A 111 6.20 12.92 11.77
C ARG A 111 7.27 12.99 12.84
N THR A 112 8.00 14.09 12.82
CA THR A 112 8.94 14.50 13.85
C THR A 112 8.32 15.63 14.66
N SER A 113 8.89 15.96 15.81
CA SER A 113 8.37 17.04 16.68
C SER A 113 8.30 18.42 16.00
N PHE A 114 9.14 18.66 14.99
CA PHE A 114 9.27 19.96 14.31
C PHE A 114 8.96 19.90 12.81
N SER A 115 8.86 18.72 12.22
CA SER A 115 8.64 18.54 10.79
C SER A 115 7.77 17.34 10.50
N LYS A 116 7.12 17.35 9.34
CA LYS A 116 6.38 16.22 8.80
C LYS A 116 6.79 15.97 7.37
N TYR A 117 6.88 14.71 7.01
CA TYR A 117 7.01 14.31 5.62
C TYR A 117 5.64 14.24 4.96
N LYS A 118 5.45 15.04 3.92
CA LYS A 118 4.23 15.07 3.11
C LYS A 118 4.54 14.43 1.77
N LEU A 119 3.63 13.59 1.28
CA LEU A 119 3.71 13.11 -0.10
C LEU A 119 3.59 14.30 -1.06
N THR A 120 4.55 14.41 -1.97
CA THR A 120 4.59 15.40 -3.04
C THR A 120 4.02 14.76 -4.31
N ASP A 121 4.67 13.71 -4.80
CA ASP A 121 4.29 13.04 -6.05
C ASP A 121 4.43 11.52 -5.95
N VAL A 122 3.65 10.83 -6.80
CA VAL A 122 3.80 9.39 -7.07
C VAL A 122 4.18 9.24 -8.53
N VAL A 123 5.24 8.47 -8.78
CA VAL A 123 5.78 8.31 -10.13
C VAL A 123 5.96 6.83 -10.44
N SER A 124 5.52 6.40 -11.62
CA SER A 124 5.72 5.03 -12.09
C SER A 124 6.79 5.00 -13.17
N TYR A 125 7.71 4.06 -13.05
CA TYR A 125 8.61 3.65 -14.12
C TYR A 125 8.14 2.29 -14.64
N LEU A 126 7.55 2.29 -15.84
CA LEU A 126 7.01 1.08 -16.48
C LEU A 126 7.54 0.99 -17.90
N VAL A 127 8.27 -0.08 -18.19
CA VAL A 127 8.76 -0.37 -19.52
C VAL A 127 7.68 -1.11 -20.30
N ASP A 128 7.14 -0.43 -21.29
CA ASP A 128 6.14 -0.92 -22.24
C ASP A 128 6.81 -1.07 -23.61
N LEU A 129 7.59 -2.14 -23.75
CA LEU A 129 8.27 -2.50 -24.99
C LEU A 129 7.68 -3.80 -25.53
N GLU A 130 7.43 -3.81 -26.83
CA GLU A 130 7.09 -5.03 -27.54
C GLU A 130 8.33 -5.92 -27.73
N PRO A 131 8.16 -7.24 -27.76
CA PRO A 131 9.23 -8.22 -27.99
C PRO A 131 10.12 -7.88 -29.18
N GLU A 132 9.48 -7.49 -30.29
CA GLU A 132 10.12 -7.15 -31.56
C GLU A 132 11.04 -5.94 -31.45
N ASN A 133 10.77 -5.05 -30.49
CA ASN A 133 11.45 -3.77 -30.34
C ASN A 133 12.59 -3.81 -29.33
N ILE A 134 12.78 -4.90 -28.58
CA ILE A 134 13.84 -4.98 -27.54
C ILE A 134 15.23 -4.81 -28.17
N GLN A 135 15.52 -5.51 -29.25
CA GLN A 135 16.84 -5.45 -29.91
C GLN A 135 17.11 -4.06 -30.47
N SER A 136 16.11 -3.45 -31.11
CA SER A 136 16.16 -2.08 -31.60
C SER A 136 16.37 -1.07 -30.48
N PHE A 137 15.75 -1.28 -29.32
CA PHE A 137 15.94 -0.44 -28.14
C PHE A 137 17.35 -0.58 -27.56
N SER A 138 17.88 -1.81 -27.45
CA SER A 138 19.23 -2.07 -26.92
C SER A 138 20.34 -1.49 -27.80
N ASN A 139 20.14 -1.42 -29.10
CA ASN A 139 21.13 -0.94 -30.06
C ASN A 139 21.06 0.57 -30.31
N ASN A 140 20.01 1.26 -29.84
CA ASN A 140 19.90 2.71 -29.97
C ASN A 140 20.65 3.42 -28.83
N GLU A 141 21.59 4.30 -29.18
CA GLU A 141 22.29 5.14 -28.19
C GLU A 141 21.41 6.26 -27.59
N SER A 142 20.28 6.60 -28.23
CA SER A 142 19.41 7.70 -27.82
C SER A 142 18.36 7.28 -26.79
N VAL A 143 18.81 6.86 -25.60
CA VAL A 143 17.97 6.50 -24.44
C VAL A 143 17.01 7.64 -24.04
N GLU A 144 17.42 8.89 -24.25
CA GLU A 144 16.66 10.10 -23.92
C GLU A 144 15.32 10.24 -24.64
N GLN A 145 15.15 9.57 -25.79
CA GLN A 145 13.90 9.64 -26.55
C GLN A 145 12.80 8.75 -25.95
N TYR A 146 13.19 7.71 -25.21
CA TYR A 146 12.27 6.70 -24.67
C TYR A 146 11.97 6.88 -23.18
N THR A 147 12.88 7.51 -22.42
CA THR A 147 12.70 7.81 -21.00
C THR A 147 11.39 8.52 -20.63
N PRO A 148 10.89 9.54 -21.36
CA PRO A 148 9.61 10.17 -21.01
C PRO A 148 8.41 9.24 -21.23
N SER A 149 8.55 8.19 -22.05
CA SER A 149 7.48 7.22 -22.26
C SER A 149 7.33 6.24 -21.09
N PHE A 150 8.43 5.91 -20.41
CA PHE A 150 8.41 4.94 -19.31
C PHE A 150 8.16 5.58 -17.94
N PHE A 151 8.57 6.83 -17.77
CA PHE A 151 8.45 7.55 -16.50
C PHE A 151 7.23 8.47 -16.51
N LYS A 152 6.19 8.15 -15.72
CA LYS A 152 4.92 8.88 -15.69
C LYS A 152 4.49 9.21 -14.27
N ILE A 153 4.10 10.46 -14.04
CA ILE A 153 3.44 10.88 -12.79
C ILE A 153 2.06 10.22 -12.72
N ARG A 154 1.71 9.68 -11.56
CA ARG A 154 0.44 8.99 -11.30
C ARG A 154 -0.37 9.73 -10.24
N SER A 155 -1.67 9.80 -10.47
CA SER A 155 -2.62 10.20 -9.44
C SER A 155 -2.69 9.11 -8.38
N PHE A 156 -2.57 9.49 -7.10
CA PHE A 156 -2.76 8.58 -5.98
C PHE A 156 -4.24 8.45 -5.58
N MET A 157 -5.15 9.17 -6.24
CA MET A 157 -6.59 9.12 -5.99
C MET A 157 -7.29 8.01 -6.78
N ASP A 158 -6.64 7.53 -7.83
CA ASP A 158 -7.19 6.56 -8.77
C ASP A 158 -6.42 5.23 -8.68
N ASP A 159 -7.01 4.17 -9.21
CA ASP A 159 -6.35 2.87 -9.30
C ASP A 159 -5.22 2.93 -10.34
N ILE A 160 -4.07 2.35 -10.02
CA ILE A 160 -2.93 2.29 -10.96
C ILE A 160 -2.99 0.95 -11.69
N GLN A 161 -3.19 0.98 -13.00
CA GLN A 161 -3.23 -0.20 -13.86
C GLN A 161 -1.86 -0.50 -14.46
N PHE A 162 -1.53 -1.78 -14.57
CA PHE A 162 -0.30 -2.32 -15.16
C PHE A 162 -0.68 -3.28 -16.29
N ASN A 163 -0.35 -2.88 -17.50
CA ASN A 163 -0.50 -3.73 -18.68
C ASN A 163 0.50 -4.89 -18.62
N ASN A 164 0.20 -5.97 -19.34
CA ASN A 164 1.13 -7.09 -19.49
C ASN A 164 2.47 -6.59 -19.99
N SER A 165 3.56 -7.00 -19.37
CA SER A 165 4.92 -6.60 -19.77
C SER A 165 5.78 -7.84 -19.93
N ILE A 166 6.90 -7.68 -20.61
CA ILE A 166 7.88 -8.76 -20.75
C ILE A 166 8.46 -9.03 -19.36
N PHE A 167 8.56 -10.31 -18.99
CA PHE A 167 8.93 -10.71 -17.63
C PHE A 167 10.26 -10.12 -17.14
N ILE A 168 11.24 -9.95 -18.04
CA ILE A 168 12.53 -9.33 -17.70
C ILE A 168 12.37 -7.90 -17.17
N PHE A 169 11.30 -7.21 -17.56
CA PHE A 169 11.02 -5.85 -17.11
C PHE A 169 10.27 -5.81 -15.80
N HIS A 170 9.68 -6.92 -15.34
CA HIS A 170 8.95 -6.95 -14.07
C HIS A 170 9.85 -6.61 -12.88
N GLY A 171 11.14 -6.98 -12.96
CA GLY A 171 12.14 -6.66 -11.93
C GLY A 171 12.58 -5.20 -11.90
N ILE A 172 12.48 -4.47 -13.02
CA ILE A 172 12.86 -3.04 -13.09
C ILE A 172 11.66 -2.11 -12.94
N ASN A 173 10.47 -2.58 -13.33
CA ASN A 173 9.22 -1.84 -13.21
C ASN A 173 8.96 -1.49 -11.75
N SER A 174 8.76 -0.20 -11.50
CA SER A 174 8.79 0.33 -10.13
C SER A 174 7.88 1.53 -9.94
N ILE A 175 7.40 1.73 -8.71
CA ILE A 175 6.71 2.94 -8.28
C ILE A 175 7.54 3.68 -7.23
N TYR A 176 7.64 4.99 -7.39
CA TYR A 176 8.31 5.91 -6.50
C TYR A 176 7.29 6.79 -5.80
N PHE A 177 7.35 6.83 -4.47
CA PHE A 177 6.61 7.76 -3.63
C PHE A 177 7.59 8.80 -3.10
N LEU A 178 7.41 10.05 -3.52
CA LEU A 178 8.26 11.16 -3.11
C LEU A 178 7.63 11.88 -1.91
N PHE A 179 8.34 11.89 -0.79
CA PHE A 179 7.94 12.58 0.42
C PHE A 179 8.88 13.74 0.70
N GLU A 180 8.36 14.96 0.76
CA GLU A 180 9.14 16.14 1.12
C GLU A 180 8.89 16.55 2.57
N GLU A 181 9.97 17.00 3.22
CA GLU A 181 9.92 17.52 4.57
C GLU A 181 9.30 18.92 4.62
N VAL A 182 8.23 19.06 5.41
CA VAL A 182 7.54 20.33 5.65
C VAL A 182 7.62 20.66 7.14
N GLU A 183 8.04 21.88 7.46
CA GLU A 183 8.11 22.36 8.84
C GLU A 183 6.70 22.47 9.44
N LEU A 184 6.56 21.94 10.66
CA LEU A 184 5.39 22.15 11.48
C LEU A 184 5.57 23.49 12.19
N LEU A 185 5.03 24.56 11.60
CA LEU A 185 4.87 25.81 12.32
C LEU A 185 4.01 25.51 13.55
N ASN A 186 4.65 25.50 14.73
CA ASN A 186 3.99 25.42 16.03
C ASN A 186 3.22 26.73 16.26
N HIS A 187 2.18 26.99 15.47
CA HIS A 187 1.20 27.97 15.83
C HIS A 187 0.39 27.42 17.00
N ARG A 188 0.83 27.80 18.20
CA ARG A 188 0.01 27.88 19.42
C ARG A 188 -1.21 28.80 19.28
N HIS A 189 -1.58 29.21 18.07
CA HIS A 189 -2.91 29.70 17.78
C HIS A 189 -3.84 28.48 17.68
N THR A 190 -4.29 27.98 18.83
CA THR A 190 -5.59 27.31 18.87
C THR A 190 -6.56 28.25 18.18
N LEU A 191 -7.10 27.86 17.02
CA LEU A 191 -8.12 28.65 16.35
C LEU A 191 -9.17 29.00 17.41
N LYS A 192 -9.29 30.29 17.74
CA LYS A 192 -10.30 30.73 18.69
C LYS A 192 -11.61 30.29 18.08
N SER A 193 -12.31 29.38 18.77
CA SER A 193 -13.61 28.89 18.32
C SER A 193 -14.46 30.10 17.91
N ILE A 194 -14.99 30.09 16.69
CA ILE A 194 -15.94 31.12 16.21
C ILE A 194 -17.15 31.22 17.15
N LEU A 195 -17.39 30.19 17.96
CA LEU A 195 -18.43 30.14 18.97
C LEU A 195 -18.08 30.87 20.29
N LYS A 196 -16.82 31.27 20.51
CA LYS A 196 -16.42 32.06 21.69
C LYS A 196 -16.52 33.55 21.35
N THR A 197 -17.70 34.12 21.59
CA THR A 197 -17.83 35.57 21.71
C THR A 197 -16.94 36.05 22.87
N SER A 198 -16.08 37.02 22.58
CA SER A 198 -15.26 37.71 23.57
C SER A 198 -16.15 38.48 24.52
N THR A 199 -16.56 37.88 25.64
CA THR A 199 -17.17 38.63 26.74
C THR A 199 -16.08 39.31 27.55
N GLN A 200 -15.52 40.38 27.01
CA GLN A 200 -15.10 41.53 27.82
C GLN A 200 -15.85 42.74 27.27
N ASP A 201 -16.46 43.48 28.18
CA ASP A 201 -17.30 44.66 28.00
C ASP A 201 -18.77 44.40 27.60
N THR A 202 -19.60 44.04 28.57
CA THR A 202 -20.54 44.98 29.21
C THR A 202 -21.49 44.23 30.13
N ARG A 203 -21.68 44.78 31.33
CA ARG A 203 -22.77 44.40 32.24
C ARG A 203 -24.10 44.82 31.63
N VAL A 204 -24.69 44.03 30.74
CA VAL A 204 -26.12 44.09 30.45
C VAL A 204 -26.64 42.67 30.17
N SER A 205 -27.71 42.35 30.90
CA SER A 205 -28.66 41.26 30.69
C SER A 205 -28.72 40.73 29.26
N ASP A 206 -28.63 39.41 29.07
CA ASP A 206 -29.81 38.64 28.66
C ASP A 206 -29.55 37.13 28.68
N LYS A 207 -30.40 36.45 29.46
CA LYS A 207 -30.53 34.99 29.47
C LYS A 207 -31.20 34.58 28.15
N THR A 208 -30.43 34.17 27.15
CA THR A 208 -31.02 33.50 25.98
C THR A 208 -31.35 32.06 26.36
N SER A 209 -32.57 31.90 26.85
CA SER A 209 -33.29 30.64 27.04
C SER A 209 -33.29 29.84 25.73
N THR A 210 -32.42 28.84 25.58
CA THR A 210 -32.62 27.82 24.56
C THR A 210 -33.80 26.94 24.99
N LYS A 211 -34.90 27.00 24.23
CA LYS A 211 -36.07 26.13 24.45
C LYS A 211 -35.60 24.68 24.33
N LYS A 212 -35.60 23.97 25.45
CA LYS A 212 -35.40 22.53 25.51
C LYS A 212 -36.54 21.85 24.75
N VAL A 213 -36.28 21.39 23.53
CA VAL A 213 -37.24 20.60 22.75
C VAL A 213 -37.33 19.23 23.41
N ARG A 214 -38.51 18.89 23.93
CA ARG A 214 -38.82 17.56 24.46
C ARG A 214 -39.67 16.85 23.42
N ILE A 215 -39.07 15.93 22.69
CA ILE A 215 -39.81 15.05 21.78
C ILE A 215 -40.62 14.10 22.66
N GLN A 216 -41.94 14.16 22.53
CA GLN A 216 -42.85 13.18 23.14
C GLN A 216 -43.30 12.25 22.02
N GLU A 217 -42.93 10.98 22.11
CA GLU A 217 -43.53 9.92 21.30
C GLU A 217 -44.97 9.74 21.76
N GLY A 218 -45.93 9.99 20.87
CA GLY A 218 -47.34 9.89 21.17
C GLY A 218 -47.77 8.44 21.29
N HIS A 219 -48.16 8.03 22.50
CA HIS A 219 -49.18 7.01 22.67
C HIS A 219 -50.51 7.73 22.89
N VAL A 220 -51.46 7.49 22.00
CA VAL A 220 -52.79 8.09 22.03
C VAL A 220 -53.60 7.33 23.06
N ASP A 221 -54.01 8.00 24.14
CA ASP A 221 -55.22 7.62 24.85
C ASP A 221 -55.94 8.85 25.40
N ASN A 222 -57.23 8.90 25.07
CA ASN A 222 -58.19 9.93 25.42
C ASN A 222 -58.34 10.07 26.94
N THR A 223 -58.41 11.30 27.45
CA THR A 223 -59.58 11.85 28.18
C THR A 223 -59.26 13.16 28.93
N ASN A 224 -59.97 14.21 28.53
CA ASN A 224 -60.70 15.21 29.35
C ASN A 224 -60.11 15.87 30.62
N LYS A 225 -60.36 17.21 30.68
CA LYS A 225 -60.49 18.12 31.86
C LYS A 225 -59.16 18.60 32.50
N ILE A 226 -58.97 19.82 33.05
CA ILE A 226 -59.81 20.98 33.40
C ILE A 226 -58.89 22.16 33.81
N ILE A 227 -59.28 23.39 33.44
CA ILE A 227 -59.25 24.69 34.17
C ILE A 227 -57.96 25.17 34.87
N GLY A 228 -57.53 26.39 34.49
CA GLY A 228 -56.48 27.15 35.16
C GLY A 228 -56.96 28.03 36.32
N HIS A 229 -56.06 28.31 37.26
CA HIS A 229 -56.19 29.38 38.25
C HIS A 229 -54.83 30.08 38.45
N LYS A 230 -54.83 31.42 38.32
CA LYS A 230 -53.74 32.32 38.75
C LYS A 230 -53.87 32.60 40.24
N LEU A 231 -52.79 32.46 41.00
CA LEU A 231 -52.68 32.96 42.38
C LEU A 231 -51.56 34.00 42.49
N LYS A 232 -51.94 35.19 42.97
CA LYS A 232 -51.05 36.30 43.36
C LYS A 232 -50.31 35.91 44.66
N ARG A 233 -49.00 36.14 44.72
CA ARG A 233 -48.18 35.94 45.94
C ARG A 233 -47.92 37.28 46.65
N GLY A 234 -48.29 37.35 47.93
CA GLY A 234 -48.02 38.47 48.82
C GLY A 234 -46.57 38.52 49.31
N THR A 235 -46.14 39.72 49.68
CA THR A 235 -44.83 40.05 50.25
C THR A 235 -44.81 39.86 51.76
N ARG A 236 -43.72 39.27 52.30
CA ARG A 236 -43.43 39.22 53.74
C ARG A 236 -42.17 40.04 54.02
N LYS A 237 -42.34 41.08 54.84
CA LYS A 237 -41.25 41.93 55.36
C LYS A 237 -40.42 41.14 56.38
N HIS A 238 -39.11 41.31 56.37
CA HIS A 238 -38.21 40.95 57.47
C HIS A 238 -37.59 42.25 58.02
N MET A 239 -37.73 42.45 59.33
CA MET A 239 -36.91 43.38 60.11
C MET A 239 -35.60 42.68 60.48
N SER A 240 -34.51 43.44 60.53
CA SER A 240 -33.40 43.21 61.43
C SER A 240 -32.99 44.52 62.08
N THR A 241 -32.69 44.37 63.37
CA THR A 241 -32.00 45.22 64.35
C THR A 241 -30.88 46.08 63.80
#